data_AF-A0A833YNZ1-F1
#
_entry.id   AF-A0A833YNZ1-F1
#
_cell.length_a   1.000
_cell.length_b   1.000
_cell.length_c   1.000
_cell.angle_alpha   90.00
_cell.angle_beta   90.00
_cell.angle_gamma   90.00
#
_symmetry.space_group_name_H-M   'P 1'
#
loop_
_entity.id
_entity.type
_entity.pdbx_description
1 polymer ?
#
loop_
_entity_poly.entity_id
_entity_poly.type
_entity_poly.pdbx_seq_one_letter_code
_entity_poly.pdbx_strand_id
1 'polypeptide(L)'
;MGAERAPQAQPCTWRLLALVPILLGLVASLEWKAVHSQDPFERCMQDPDYEQLLRVVTLGLNRTLMPQRVIVVGAGVAGLVAAKVLSDAGHRVTILEADSRIGGRILTYRDEKTGWIGELGAMRMPQAHRILHRLCKSLGLNLTEFVQYDENAWTQVGDVKLRNYVVEKMPEKLGYDLRPQERGHSPESIFQMALNKALRDIRTMGCKKAMKKFDSYTLLEYLLREGNLSWAATQLLGDVMSKDGFFYLSFAEALRAHSCLSDYLRYSRIVGGWDLLPRCTAPGLLHVVRFSGLVLWPEPGRHAAGGA
;
A
#
# COMPACT_ATOMS: atom_id res chain seq x y z
N MET A 1 -5.70 16.67 -5.52
CA MET A 1 -6.53 16.29 -4.37
C MET A 1 -7.98 16.33 -4.83
N GLY A 2 -8.56 15.16 -5.11
CA GLY A 2 -9.96 15.05 -5.52
C GLY A 2 -10.83 15.11 -4.29
N ALA A 3 -11.60 16.17 -4.16
CA ALA A 3 -12.69 16.20 -3.20
C ALA A 3 -13.89 15.51 -3.90
N GLU A 4 -14.69 14.75 -3.17
CA GLU A 4 -15.93 14.15 -3.70
C GLU A 4 -17.04 14.29 -2.66
N ARG A 5 -18.30 14.40 -3.14
CA ARG A 5 -19.48 14.33 -2.28
C ARG A 5 -19.69 12.90 -1.81
N ALA A 6 -19.81 12.68 -0.50
CA ALA A 6 -20.11 11.37 0.05
C ALA A 6 -21.54 10.93 -0.31
N PRO A 7 -21.77 9.69 -0.78
CA PRO A 7 -23.12 9.14 -0.84
C PRO A 7 -23.66 8.86 0.57
N GLN A 8 -24.95 9.11 0.78
CA GLN A 8 -25.64 8.87 2.05
C GLN A 8 -25.64 7.37 2.39
N ALA A 9 -25.27 7.05 3.63
CA ALA A 9 -25.22 5.67 4.12
C ALA A 9 -26.63 5.04 4.17
N GLN A 10 -26.82 3.92 3.48
CA GLN A 10 -28.01 3.09 3.59
C GLN A 10 -27.74 1.86 4.48
N PRO A 11 -28.71 1.43 5.31
CA PRO A 11 -28.57 0.26 6.17
C PRO A 11 -28.58 -1.05 5.38
N CYS A 12 -27.71 -1.98 5.78
CA CYS A 12 -27.58 -3.32 5.20
C CYS A 12 -28.88 -4.14 5.33
N THR A 13 -29.57 -4.42 4.22
CA THR A 13 -30.57 -5.49 4.14
C THR A 13 -30.35 -6.36 2.91
N TRP A 14 -30.33 -7.67 3.16
CA TRP A 14 -30.09 -8.76 2.21
C TRP A 14 -31.31 -9.00 1.30
N ARG A 15 -31.14 -9.07 -0.02
CA ARG A 15 -31.97 -9.94 -0.88
C ARG A 15 -31.14 -10.56 -2.01
N LEU A 16 -31.28 -11.88 -2.11
CA LEU A 16 -30.77 -12.76 -3.16
C LEU A 16 -31.47 -12.52 -4.49
N LEU A 17 -30.76 -12.72 -5.61
CA LEU A 17 -31.23 -13.49 -6.77
C LEU A 17 -30.03 -13.88 -7.65
N ALA A 18 -30.17 -15.05 -8.27
CA ALA A 18 -29.11 -15.88 -8.81
C ALA A 18 -28.97 -15.79 -10.34
N LEU A 19 -27.86 -16.37 -10.82
CA LEU A 19 -27.58 -16.91 -12.16
C LEU A 19 -27.15 -15.97 -13.29
N VAL A 20 -25.83 -15.85 -13.49
CA VAL A 20 -25.21 -15.90 -14.83
C VAL A 20 -23.82 -16.58 -14.75
N PRO A 21 -23.71 -17.92 -14.76
CA PRO A 21 -22.42 -18.58 -14.98
C PRO A 21 -22.35 -19.05 -16.44
N ILE A 22 -21.22 -18.77 -17.11
CA ILE A 22 -20.59 -19.51 -18.23
C ILE A 22 -19.89 -18.55 -19.22
N LEU A 23 -20.34 -17.29 -19.40
CA LEU A 23 -19.58 -16.29 -20.19
C LEU A 23 -18.44 -15.60 -19.42
N LEU A 24 -18.45 -15.67 -18.09
CA LEU A 24 -17.39 -15.14 -17.22
C LEU A 24 -16.12 -16.00 -17.21
N GLY A 25 -16.17 -17.27 -17.62
CA GLY A 25 -15.03 -18.19 -17.50
C GLY A 25 -13.85 -17.89 -18.43
N LEU A 26 -14.12 -17.35 -19.62
CA LEU A 26 -13.08 -17.04 -20.62
C LEU A 26 -12.46 -15.65 -20.41
N VAL A 27 -13.24 -14.66 -19.97
CA VAL A 27 -12.70 -13.36 -19.56
C VAL A 27 -11.94 -13.47 -18.25
N ALA A 28 -12.46 -14.24 -17.28
CA ALA A 28 -11.75 -14.50 -16.03
C ALA A 28 -10.44 -15.26 -16.25
N SER A 29 -10.32 -16.15 -17.24
CA SER A 29 -9.06 -16.87 -17.50
C SER A 29 -8.01 -16.06 -18.26
N LEU A 30 -8.42 -15.03 -19.01
CA LEU A 30 -7.51 -14.02 -19.58
C LEU A 30 -7.07 -12.99 -18.51
N GLU A 31 -7.98 -12.55 -17.63
CA GLU A 31 -7.64 -11.71 -16.48
C GLU A 31 -6.79 -12.47 -15.43
N TRP A 32 -7.06 -13.76 -15.19
CA TRP A 32 -6.31 -14.59 -14.23
C TRP A 32 -4.88 -14.85 -14.69
N LYS A 33 -4.63 -14.94 -16.00
CA LYS A 33 -3.26 -15.06 -16.55
C LYS A 33 -2.49 -13.74 -16.49
N ALA A 34 -3.15 -12.59 -16.54
CA ALA A 34 -2.51 -11.29 -16.36
C ALA A 34 -2.18 -10.96 -14.88
N VAL A 35 -2.86 -11.59 -13.93
CA VAL A 35 -2.69 -11.37 -12.47
C VAL A 35 -1.47 -12.11 -11.88
N HIS A 36 -0.73 -12.92 -12.66
CA HIS A 36 0.38 -13.76 -12.17
C HIS A 36 1.70 -13.62 -12.94
N SER A 37 1.95 -12.49 -13.62
CA SER A 37 3.35 -12.10 -13.87
C SER A 37 3.88 -11.38 -12.63
N GLN A 38 4.18 -12.14 -11.57
CA GLN A 38 4.79 -11.56 -10.37
C GLN A 38 6.09 -10.87 -10.79
N ASP A 39 6.16 -9.58 -10.56
CA ASP A 39 7.39 -8.81 -10.71
C ASP A 39 8.52 -9.57 -9.99
N PRO A 40 9.63 -9.90 -10.66
CA PRO A 40 10.75 -10.60 -10.04
C PRO A 40 11.25 -9.92 -8.75
N PHE A 41 11.11 -8.60 -8.65
CA PHE A 41 11.41 -7.85 -7.43
C PHE A 41 10.41 -8.16 -6.32
N GLU A 42 9.11 -8.13 -6.61
CA GLU A 42 8.04 -8.46 -5.64
C GLU A 42 8.25 -9.86 -5.04
N ARG A 43 8.61 -10.85 -5.87
CA ARG A 43 8.94 -12.20 -5.39
C ARG A 43 10.08 -12.21 -4.36
N CYS A 44 11.08 -11.36 -4.53
CA CYS A 44 12.19 -11.27 -3.58
C CYS A 44 11.83 -10.53 -2.28
N MET A 45 10.70 -9.83 -2.25
CA MET A 45 10.22 -9.01 -1.13
C MET A 45 8.94 -9.56 -0.48
N GLN A 46 8.53 -10.76 -0.89
CA GLN A 46 7.33 -11.42 -0.38
C GLN A 46 7.50 -11.77 1.09
N ASP A 47 6.47 -11.44 1.88
CA ASP A 47 6.39 -11.83 3.29
C ASP A 47 6.22 -13.37 3.37
N PRO A 48 7.13 -14.10 4.05
CA PRO A 48 7.06 -15.55 4.15
C PRO A 48 5.78 -16.03 4.86
N ASP A 49 5.20 -15.19 5.72
CA ASP A 49 4.00 -15.51 6.49
C ASP A 49 2.71 -15.01 5.81
N TYR A 50 2.78 -14.44 4.59
CA TYR A 50 1.67 -13.76 3.95
C TYR A 50 0.37 -14.59 3.86
N GLU A 51 0.47 -15.86 3.44
CA GLU A 51 -0.71 -16.73 3.34
C GLU A 51 -1.26 -17.13 4.71
N GLN A 52 -0.41 -17.25 5.73
CA GLN A 52 -0.84 -17.46 7.11
C GLN A 52 -1.57 -16.23 7.64
N LEU A 53 -1.00 -15.03 7.46
CA LEU A 53 -1.62 -13.76 7.86
C LEU A 53 -2.95 -13.51 7.13
N LEU A 54 -3.03 -13.87 5.85
CA LEU A 54 -4.27 -13.82 5.09
C LEU A 54 -5.34 -14.74 5.67
N ARG A 55 -4.97 -15.96 6.09
CA ARG A 55 -5.89 -16.88 6.77
C ARG A 55 -6.35 -16.31 8.10
N VAL A 56 -5.46 -15.69 8.89
CA VAL A 56 -5.82 -15.05 10.16
C VAL A 56 -6.87 -13.96 9.96
N VAL A 57 -6.72 -13.10 8.95
CA VAL A 57 -7.71 -12.04 8.67
C VAL A 57 -9.03 -12.60 8.12
N THR A 58 -8.99 -13.77 7.46
CA THR A 58 -10.17 -14.37 6.83
C THR A 58 -10.97 -15.25 7.80
N LEU A 59 -10.29 -16.01 8.66
CA LEU A 59 -10.87 -17.06 9.51
C LEU A 59 -10.75 -16.76 11.01
N GLY A 60 -9.94 -15.76 11.39
CA GLY A 60 -9.56 -15.52 12.78
C GLY A 60 -8.44 -16.45 13.25
N LEU A 61 -7.97 -16.22 14.49
CA LEU A 61 -7.14 -17.18 15.21
C LEU A 61 -8.02 -18.26 15.85
N ASN A 62 -7.43 -19.42 16.12
CA ASN A 62 -8.07 -20.45 16.94
C ASN A 62 -8.37 -19.89 18.34
N ARG A 63 -9.54 -20.24 18.87
CA ARG A 63 -9.92 -19.88 20.24
C ARG A 63 -8.93 -20.48 21.24
N THR A 64 -8.45 -19.66 22.16
CA THR A 64 -7.55 -20.11 23.24
C THR A 64 -8.34 -20.77 24.37
N LEU A 65 -7.79 -21.83 24.93
CA LEU A 65 -8.25 -22.43 26.20
C LEU A 65 -7.60 -21.76 27.42
N MET A 66 -6.57 -20.95 27.19
CA MET A 66 -5.82 -20.23 28.23
C MET A 66 -5.77 -18.73 27.89
N PRO A 67 -6.84 -17.96 28.23
CA PRO A 67 -6.88 -16.52 28.00
C PRO A 67 -5.69 -15.79 28.65
N GLN A 68 -5.02 -14.96 27.85
CA GLN A 68 -3.95 -14.08 28.31
C GLN A 68 -4.42 -12.63 28.39
N ARG A 69 -3.76 -11.81 29.22
CA ARG A 69 -3.93 -10.35 29.22
C ARG A 69 -2.92 -9.73 28.27
N VAL A 70 -3.41 -8.98 27.28
CA VAL A 70 -2.57 -8.36 26.26
C VAL A 70 -2.80 -6.86 26.25
N ILE A 71 -1.72 -6.09 26.29
CA ILE A 71 -1.74 -4.64 26.08
C ILE A 71 -1.28 -4.35 24.66
N VAL A 72 -2.09 -3.62 23.90
CA VAL A 72 -1.76 -3.11 22.57
C VAL A 72 -1.55 -1.60 22.70
N VAL A 73 -0.39 -1.11 22.27
CA VAL A 73 -0.05 0.32 22.29
C VAL A 73 -0.29 0.90 20.90
N GLY A 74 -1.24 1.82 20.81
CA GLY A 74 -1.70 2.47 19.58
C GLY A 74 -2.96 1.82 18.98
N ALA A 75 -4.00 2.63 18.78
CA ALA A 75 -5.25 2.32 18.07
C ALA A 75 -5.20 2.75 16.59
N GLY A 76 -4.02 2.68 15.96
CA GLY A 76 -3.90 2.66 14.50
C GLY A 76 -4.39 1.33 13.90
N VAL A 77 -4.44 1.23 12.57
CA VAL A 77 -4.95 0.01 11.89
C VAL A 77 -4.27 -1.29 12.34
N ALA A 78 -2.95 -1.26 12.56
CA ALA A 78 -2.20 -2.43 13.03
C ALA A 78 -2.66 -2.89 14.43
N GLY A 79 -2.75 -1.95 15.38
CA GLY A 79 -3.19 -2.25 16.75
C GLY A 79 -4.66 -2.66 16.81
N LEU A 80 -5.54 -2.02 16.05
CA LEU A 80 -6.96 -2.38 15.99
C LEU A 80 -7.16 -3.80 15.44
N VAL A 81 -6.47 -4.16 14.35
CA VAL A 81 -6.58 -5.52 13.77
C VAL A 81 -6.00 -6.56 14.73
N ALA A 82 -4.83 -6.29 15.34
CA ALA A 82 -4.24 -7.19 16.32
C ALA A 82 -5.17 -7.41 17.53
N ALA A 83 -5.72 -6.33 18.08
CA ALA A 83 -6.66 -6.39 19.19
C ALA A 83 -7.94 -7.14 18.83
N LYS A 84 -8.48 -6.92 17.63
CA LYS A 84 -9.68 -7.63 17.14
C LYS A 84 -9.44 -9.13 17.10
N VAL A 85 -8.37 -9.55 16.44
CA VAL A 85 -8.03 -10.96 16.24
C VAL A 85 -7.75 -11.67 17.58
N LEU A 86 -7.03 -11.01 18.50
CA LEU A 86 -6.77 -11.56 19.84
C LEU A 86 -8.03 -11.63 20.71
N SER A 87 -8.87 -10.58 20.66
CA SER A 87 -10.13 -10.55 21.40
C SER A 87 -11.09 -11.65 20.91
N ASP A 88 -11.22 -11.84 19.59
CA ASP A 88 -12.06 -12.88 18.99
C ASP A 88 -11.60 -14.30 19.34
N ALA A 89 -10.29 -14.47 19.53
CA ALA A 89 -9.68 -15.71 20.00
C ALA A 89 -9.89 -15.95 21.52
N GLY A 90 -10.41 -14.98 22.27
CA GLY A 90 -10.73 -15.11 23.70
C GLY A 90 -9.71 -14.51 24.66
N HIS A 91 -8.73 -13.73 24.18
CA HIS A 91 -7.81 -13.01 25.05
C HIS A 91 -8.46 -11.75 25.66
N ARG A 92 -7.94 -11.30 26.80
CA ARG A 92 -8.34 -10.03 27.43
C ARG A 92 -7.42 -8.93 26.93
N VAL A 93 -7.90 -8.12 25.99
CA VAL A 93 -7.10 -7.07 25.35
C VAL A 93 -7.40 -5.71 25.99
N THR A 94 -6.38 -4.86 26.13
CA THR A 94 -6.51 -3.43 26.42
C THR A 94 -5.72 -2.65 25.40
N ILE A 95 -6.32 -1.62 24.78
CA ILE A 95 -5.65 -0.76 23.82
C ILE A 95 -5.36 0.58 24.49
N LEU A 96 -4.12 1.06 24.41
CA LEU A 96 -3.69 2.36 24.90
C LEU A 96 -3.44 3.27 23.70
N GLU A 97 -4.26 4.31 23.52
CA GLU A 97 -4.14 5.28 22.43
C GLU A 97 -3.75 6.65 23.00
N ALA A 98 -2.75 7.28 22.38
CA ALA A 98 -2.24 8.57 22.82
C ALA A 98 -3.14 9.73 22.35
N ASP A 99 -3.69 9.63 21.15
CA ASP A 99 -4.60 10.62 20.58
C ASP A 99 -6.01 10.48 21.20
N SER A 100 -6.87 11.45 20.87
CA SER A 100 -8.31 11.48 21.15
C SER A 100 -9.13 10.67 20.14
N ARG A 101 -8.48 10.09 19.12
CA ARG A 101 -9.12 9.34 18.03
C ARG A 101 -8.38 8.06 17.70
N ILE A 102 -9.09 7.14 17.08
CA ILE A 102 -8.51 5.93 16.48
C ILE A 102 -8.07 6.18 15.02
N GLY A 103 -7.38 5.21 14.44
CA GLY A 103 -7.01 5.15 13.02
C GLY A 103 -5.57 5.57 12.72
N GLY A 104 -4.93 6.33 13.62
CA GLY A 104 -3.55 6.78 13.46
C GLY A 104 -3.37 7.58 12.16
N ARG A 105 -2.45 7.14 11.29
CA ARG A 105 -2.16 7.78 9.99
C ARG A 105 -3.29 7.64 8.95
N ILE A 106 -4.29 6.80 9.21
CA ILE A 106 -5.50 6.75 8.38
C ILE A 106 -6.46 7.80 8.93
N LEU A 107 -6.61 8.90 8.18
CA LEU A 107 -7.41 10.05 8.57
C LEU A 107 -8.12 10.64 7.36
N THR A 108 -9.45 10.73 7.47
CA THR A 108 -10.31 11.39 6.48
C THR A 108 -10.91 12.63 7.14
N TYR A 109 -10.61 13.81 6.59
CA TYR A 109 -11.31 15.03 6.92
C TYR A 109 -12.71 15.00 6.32
N ARG A 110 -13.70 15.47 7.07
CA ARG A 110 -15.12 15.47 6.68
C ARG A 110 -15.69 16.84 7.01
N ASP A 111 -16.17 17.56 5.99
CA ASP A 111 -16.89 18.81 6.17
C ASP A 111 -18.40 18.54 6.23
N GLU A 112 -18.97 18.66 7.42
CA GLU A 112 -20.40 18.41 7.66
C GLU A 112 -21.32 19.40 6.94
N LYS A 113 -20.85 20.63 6.65
CA LYS A 113 -21.69 21.64 6.02
C LYS A 113 -21.87 21.38 4.54
N THR A 114 -20.81 20.91 3.88
CA THR A 114 -20.76 20.79 2.43
C THR A 114 -20.85 19.32 1.96
N GLY A 115 -20.62 18.36 2.86
CA GLY A 115 -20.62 16.92 2.58
C GLY A 115 -19.36 16.42 1.86
N TRP A 116 -18.33 17.27 1.75
CA TRP A 116 -17.07 16.89 1.12
C TRP A 116 -16.17 16.14 2.11
N ILE A 117 -15.39 15.23 1.54
CA ILE A 117 -14.35 14.50 2.26
C ILE A 117 -12.99 14.75 1.62
N GLY A 118 -11.93 14.69 2.43
CA GLY A 118 -10.55 14.79 1.98
C GLY A 118 -9.66 13.83 2.75
N GLU A 119 -8.91 12.98 2.05
CA GLU A 119 -7.95 12.09 2.69
C GLU A 119 -6.68 12.84 3.11
N LEU A 120 -6.29 12.69 4.37
CA LEU A 120 -5.07 13.29 4.95
C LEU A 120 -3.96 12.25 5.17
N GLY A 121 -4.15 11.03 4.65
CA GLY A 121 -3.20 9.93 4.79
C GLY A 121 -3.38 8.88 3.70
N ALA A 122 -3.85 7.70 4.06
CA ALA A 122 -4.14 6.64 3.09
C ALA A 122 -5.18 7.10 2.05
N MET A 123 -4.92 6.83 0.77
CA MET A 123 -5.83 7.23 -0.33
C MET A 123 -6.08 6.12 -1.36
N ARG A 124 -5.19 5.14 -1.49
CA ARG A 124 -5.27 4.09 -2.51
C ARG A 124 -4.66 2.77 -2.03
N MET A 125 -5.13 1.67 -2.59
CA MET A 125 -4.68 0.30 -2.32
C MET A 125 -4.42 -0.45 -3.63
N PRO A 126 -3.20 -0.98 -3.85
CA PRO A 126 -2.93 -1.89 -4.97
C PRO A 126 -3.79 -3.15 -4.94
N GLN A 127 -4.11 -3.70 -6.11
CA GLN A 127 -4.83 -4.98 -6.22
C GLN A 127 -4.10 -6.17 -5.55
N ALA A 128 -2.77 -6.14 -5.50
CA ALA A 128 -1.95 -7.19 -4.89
C ALA A 128 -2.10 -7.31 -3.36
N HIS A 129 -2.60 -6.28 -2.67
CA HIS A 129 -2.75 -6.22 -1.21
C HIS A 129 -3.96 -7.04 -0.70
N ARG A 130 -3.96 -8.35 -0.97
CA ARG A 130 -5.04 -9.31 -0.66
C ARG A 130 -5.51 -9.26 0.79
N ILE A 131 -4.61 -9.10 1.76
CA ILE A 131 -4.99 -9.02 3.18
C ILE A 131 -5.94 -7.83 3.41
N LEU A 132 -5.60 -6.66 2.90
CA LEU A 132 -6.39 -5.44 3.07
C LEU A 132 -7.72 -5.52 2.29
N HIS A 133 -7.71 -6.07 1.07
CA HIS A 133 -8.94 -6.34 0.31
C HIS A 133 -9.88 -7.32 1.05
N ARG A 134 -9.33 -8.39 1.66
CA ARG A 134 -10.13 -9.34 2.45
C ARG A 134 -10.70 -8.68 3.71
N LEU A 135 -9.91 -7.85 4.38
CA LEU A 135 -10.37 -7.09 5.55
C LEU A 135 -11.51 -6.13 5.18
N CYS A 136 -11.37 -5.34 4.10
CA CYS A 136 -12.45 -4.46 3.63
C CYS A 136 -13.72 -5.26 3.32
N LYS A 137 -13.57 -6.42 2.66
CA LYS A 137 -14.71 -7.31 2.34
C LYS A 137 -15.39 -7.84 3.59
N SER A 138 -14.64 -8.31 4.60
CA SER A 138 -15.24 -8.85 5.84
C SER A 138 -15.95 -7.78 6.67
N LEU A 139 -15.53 -6.52 6.54
CA LEU A 139 -16.16 -5.36 7.17
C LEU A 139 -17.34 -4.79 6.36
N GLY A 140 -17.64 -5.34 5.18
CA GLY A 140 -18.71 -4.83 4.31
C GLY A 140 -18.39 -3.46 3.69
N LEU A 141 -17.11 -3.10 3.58
CA LEU A 141 -16.69 -1.83 2.98
C LEU A 141 -16.73 -1.91 1.46
N ASN A 142 -17.41 -0.95 0.85
CA ASN A 142 -17.48 -0.84 -0.61
C ASN A 142 -16.17 -0.25 -1.14
N LEU A 143 -15.63 -0.89 -2.18
CA LEU A 143 -14.44 -0.44 -2.88
C LEU A 143 -14.83 0.09 -4.26
N THR A 144 -14.14 1.14 -4.71
CA THR A 144 -14.22 1.65 -6.09
C THR A 144 -12.81 1.89 -6.62
N GLU A 145 -12.68 2.09 -7.92
CA GLU A 145 -11.40 2.38 -8.56
C GLU A 145 -10.82 3.71 -8.07
N PHE A 146 -9.50 3.73 -7.91
CA PHE A 146 -8.73 4.95 -7.75
C PHE A 146 -7.94 5.16 -9.04
N VAL A 147 -8.25 6.24 -9.76
CA VAL A 147 -7.56 6.58 -11.01
C VAL A 147 -6.16 7.09 -10.66
N GLN A 148 -5.16 6.26 -10.96
CA GLN A 148 -3.75 6.56 -10.72
C GLN A 148 -3.20 7.55 -11.73
N TYR A 149 -3.49 7.32 -13.00
CA TYR A 149 -2.95 8.06 -14.14
C TYR A 149 -4.08 8.47 -15.08
N ASP A 150 -4.04 9.72 -15.53
CA ASP A 150 -4.92 10.27 -16.56
C ASP A 150 -4.02 10.84 -17.68
N GLU A 151 -4.15 10.31 -18.88
CA GLU A 151 -3.37 10.75 -20.04
C GLU A 151 -3.67 12.20 -20.46
N ASN A 152 -4.85 12.69 -20.09
CA ASN A 152 -5.28 14.07 -20.33
C ASN A 152 -4.88 15.00 -19.19
N ALA A 153 -4.30 14.51 -18.09
CA ALA A 153 -3.72 15.41 -17.09
C ALA A 153 -2.48 16.13 -17.65
N TRP A 154 -1.90 17.00 -16.83
CA TRP A 154 -0.78 17.85 -17.20
C TRP A 154 0.45 17.51 -16.38
N THR A 155 1.60 17.47 -17.05
CA THR A 155 2.93 17.52 -16.43
C THR A 155 3.52 18.88 -16.74
N GLN A 156 4.06 19.55 -15.72
CA GLN A 156 4.73 20.83 -15.86
C GLN A 156 6.10 20.77 -15.20
N VAL A 157 7.14 21.09 -15.96
CA VAL A 157 8.52 21.18 -15.51
C VAL A 157 9.05 22.55 -15.93
N GLY A 158 9.43 23.38 -14.96
CA GLY A 158 9.74 24.79 -15.21
C GLY A 158 8.59 25.49 -15.94
N ASP A 159 8.92 26.14 -17.06
CA ASP A 159 7.95 26.85 -17.91
C ASP A 159 7.28 25.96 -18.97
N VAL A 160 7.67 24.69 -19.09
CA VAL A 160 7.12 23.77 -20.08
C VAL A 160 5.98 22.97 -19.47
N LYS A 161 4.79 23.07 -20.06
CA LYS A 161 3.58 22.34 -19.66
C LYS A 161 3.05 21.49 -20.81
N LEU A 162 2.99 20.18 -20.61
CA LEU A 162 2.57 19.21 -21.62
C LEU A 162 1.47 18.30 -21.06
N ARG A 163 0.64 17.76 -21.94
CA ARG A 163 -0.30 16.69 -21.58
C ARG A 163 0.47 15.40 -21.33
N ASN A 164 -0.02 14.57 -20.41
CA ASN A 164 0.64 13.33 -20.03
C ASN A 164 0.84 12.38 -21.23
N TYR A 165 -0.11 12.29 -22.15
CA TYR A 165 0.06 11.49 -23.38
C TYR A 165 1.23 11.94 -24.27
N VAL A 166 1.66 13.21 -24.18
CA VAL A 166 2.85 13.72 -24.88
C VAL A 166 4.10 13.27 -24.15
N VAL A 167 4.13 13.42 -22.82
CA VAL A 167 5.26 13.04 -21.97
C VAL A 167 5.52 11.54 -22.04
N GLU A 168 4.47 10.72 -22.09
CA GLU A 168 4.59 9.26 -22.21
C GLU A 168 5.30 8.84 -23.51
N LYS A 169 5.17 9.62 -24.59
CA LYS A 169 5.73 9.29 -25.92
C LYS A 169 7.02 10.01 -26.24
N MET A 170 7.19 11.24 -25.75
CA MET A 170 8.28 12.15 -26.10
C MET A 170 8.66 13.01 -24.88
N PRO A 171 9.16 12.41 -23.78
CA PRO A 171 9.46 13.16 -22.56
C PRO A 171 10.57 14.21 -22.75
N GLU A 172 11.42 14.08 -23.77
CA GLU A 172 12.43 15.08 -24.12
C GLU A 172 11.83 16.44 -24.48
N LYS A 173 10.54 16.51 -24.84
CA LYS A 173 9.84 17.79 -25.08
C LYS A 173 9.69 18.63 -23.81
N LEU A 174 9.90 18.05 -22.63
CA LEU A 174 10.00 18.79 -21.36
C LEU A 174 11.33 19.55 -21.22
N GLY A 175 12.28 19.36 -22.15
CA GLY A 175 13.56 20.08 -22.18
C GLY A 175 14.75 19.31 -21.60
N TYR A 176 14.58 18.02 -21.27
CA TYR A 176 15.69 17.17 -20.82
C TYR A 176 16.57 16.74 -21.99
N ASP A 177 17.89 16.90 -21.84
CA ASP A 177 18.89 16.44 -22.82
C ASP A 177 19.15 14.93 -22.69
N LEU A 178 18.16 14.14 -23.13
CA LEU A 178 18.21 12.68 -23.07
C LEU A 178 19.15 12.10 -24.14
N ARG A 179 19.88 11.03 -23.78
CA ARG A 179 20.75 10.31 -24.73
C ARG A 179 19.92 9.62 -25.82
N PRO A 180 20.50 9.30 -26.99
CA PRO A 180 19.78 8.64 -28.08
C PRO A 180 19.02 7.38 -27.70
N GLN A 181 19.54 6.58 -26.76
CA GLN A 181 18.90 5.35 -26.27
C GLN A 181 17.77 5.60 -25.25
N GLU A 182 17.67 6.80 -24.69
CA GLU A 182 16.67 7.19 -23.70
C GLU A 182 15.49 7.93 -24.33
N ARG A 183 15.70 8.58 -25.49
CA ARG A 183 14.68 9.37 -26.20
C ARG A 183 13.54 8.51 -26.75
N GLY A 184 12.33 9.07 -26.76
CA GLY A 184 11.14 8.39 -27.29
C GLY A 184 10.62 7.22 -26.44
N HIS A 185 11.20 7.01 -25.25
CA HIS A 185 10.73 6.04 -24.26
C HIS A 185 10.00 6.77 -23.14
N SER A 186 8.93 6.17 -22.62
CA SER A 186 8.23 6.73 -21.45
C SER A 186 9.14 6.79 -20.22
N PRO A 187 8.87 7.67 -19.25
CA PRO A 187 9.62 7.70 -17.99
C PRO A 187 9.69 6.30 -17.32
N GLU A 188 8.58 5.57 -17.30
CA GLU A 188 8.56 4.21 -16.76
C GLU A 188 9.45 3.25 -17.56
N SER A 189 9.43 3.30 -18.89
CA SER A 189 10.35 2.50 -19.72
C SER A 189 11.81 2.85 -19.45
N ILE A 190 12.15 4.13 -19.23
CA ILE A 190 13.50 4.57 -18.86
C ILE A 190 13.91 3.99 -17.50
N PHE A 191 13.00 4.01 -16.53
CA PHE A 191 13.25 3.38 -15.24
C PHE A 191 13.53 1.88 -15.38
N GLN A 192 12.69 1.15 -16.14
CA GLN A 192 12.87 -0.28 -16.37
C GLN A 192 14.17 -0.62 -17.10
N MET A 193 14.65 0.24 -18.01
CA MET A 193 15.96 0.07 -18.65
C MET A 193 17.10 -0.03 -17.62
N ALA A 194 17.06 0.80 -16.58
CA ALA A 194 18.03 0.81 -15.50
C ALA A 194 17.97 -0.45 -14.61
N LEU A 195 16.79 -1.08 -14.51
CA LEU A 195 16.57 -2.27 -13.68
C LEU A 195 17.03 -3.58 -14.33
N ASN A 196 17.37 -3.57 -15.62
CA ASN A 196 17.81 -4.78 -16.34
C ASN A 196 19.00 -5.48 -15.67
N LYS A 197 19.94 -4.74 -15.09
CA LYS A 197 21.07 -5.31 -14.36
C LYS A 197 20.61 -5.95 -13.04
N ALA A 198 19.73 -5.29 -12.29
CA ALA A 198 19.15 -5.81 -11.06
C ALA A 198 18.38 -7.12 -11.31
N LEU A 199 17.61 -7.19 -12.40
CA LEU A 199 16.92 -8.42 -12.82
C LEU A 199 17.89 -9.56 -13.11
N ARG A 200 19.04 -9.29 -13.75
CA ARG A 200 20.10 -10.29 -13.97
C ARG A 200 20.77 -10.71 -12.66
N ASP A 201 21.00 -9.78 -11.74
CA ASP A 201 21.55 -10.10 -10.42
C ASP A 201 20.61 -11.05 -9.67
N ILE A 202 19.30 -10.77 -9.61
CA ILE A 202 18.33 -11.68 -8.98
C ILE A 202 18.41 -13.09 -9.57
N ARG A 203 18.49 -13.21 -10.90
CA ARG A 203 18.56 -14.51 -11.59
C ARG A 203 19.85 -15.26 -11.30
N THR A 204 20.98 -14.56 -11.18
CA THR A 204 22.31 -15.18 -11.06
C THR A 204 22.73 -15.47 -9.61
N MET A 205 22.46 -14.55 -8.68
CA MET A 205 22.87 -14.70 -7.26
C MET A 205 21.72 -15.01 -6.30
N GLY A 206 20.47 -14.96 -6.76
CA GLY A 206 19.28 -15.21 -5.96
C GLY A 206 18.87 -14.03 -5.08
N CYS A 207 17.60 -14.02 -4.64
CA CYS A 207 16.98 -12.89 -3.93
C CYS A 207 17.79 -12.41 -2.73
N LYS A 208 18.20 -13.30 -1.81
CA LYS A 208 18.87 -12.90 -0.57
C LYS A 208 20.18 -12.13 -0.81
N LYS A 209 20.99 -12.59 -1.77
CA LYS A 209 22.27 -11.92 -2.10
C LYS A 209 22.02 -10.64 -2.90
N ALA A 210 21.10 -10.69 -3.86
CA ALA A 210 20.72 -9.54 -4.68
C ALA A 210 20.17 -8.39 -3.83
N MET A 211 19.23 -8.66 -2.92
CA MET A 211 18.67 -7.64 -2.04
C MET A 211 19.72 -7.03 -1.10
N LYS A 212 20.66 -7.84 -0.59
CA LYS A 212 21.80 -7.31 0.20
C LYS A 212 22.71 -6.42 -0.63
N LYS A 213 22.94 -6.76 -1.91
CA LYS A 213 23.67 -5.90 -2.85
C LYS A 213 22.88 -4.61 -3.09
N PHE A 214 21.58 -4.68 -3.30
CA PHE A 214 20.75 -3.50 -3.58
C PHE A 214 20.70 -2.55 -2.38
N ASP A 215 20.68 -3.08 -1.17
CA ASP A 215 20.66 -2.28 0.05
C ASP A 215 21.93 -1.44 0.28
N SER A 216 23.05 -1.82 -0.35
CA SER A 216 24.29 -1.04 -0.27
C SER A 216 24.35 0.17 -1.21
N TYR A 217 23.33 0.38 -2.04
CA TYR A 217 23.24 1.53 -2.94
C TYR A 217 22.08 2.43 -2.53
N THR A 218 22.23 3.73 -2.73
CA THR A 218 21.07 4.60 -2.86
C THR A 218 20.39 4.41 -4.22
N LEU A 219 19.11 4.76 -4.35
CA LEU A 219 18.43 4.71 -5.66
C LEU A 219 19.18 5.53 -6.72
N LEU A 220 19.57 6.77 -6.41
CA LEU A 220 20.24 7.64 -7.37
C LEU A 220 21.60 7.08 -7.80
N GLU A 221 22.38 6.58 -6.85
CA GLU A 221 23.66 5.93 -7.15
C GLU A 221 23.46 4.73 -8.07
N TYR A 222 22.46 3.88 -7.78
CA TYR A 222 22.18 2.71 -8.60
C TYR A 222 21.80 3.11 -10.04
N LEU A 223 20.88 4.06 -10.21
CA LEU A 223 20.42 4.50 -11.54
C LEU A 223 21.57 5.05 -12.40
N LEU A 224 22.47 5.83 -11.81
CA LEU A 224 23.60 6.42 -12.52
C LEU A 224 24.72 5.41 -12.81
N ARG A 225 25.09 4.58 -11.84
CA ARG A 225 26.27 3.69 -11.93
C ARG A 225 25.94 2.33 -12.51
N GLU A 226 24.96 1.64 -11.92
CA GLU A 226 24.61 0.26 -12.27
C GLU A 226 23.58 0.22 -13.41
N GLY A 227 22.62 1.14 -13.40
CA GLY A 227 21.59 1.33 -14.41
C GLY A 227 22.03 2.12 -15.63
N ASN A 228 23.19 2.80 -15.55
CA ASN A 228 23.81 3.57 -16.63
C ASN A 228 22.90 4.63 -17.26
N LEU A 229 21.99 5.22 -16.50
CA LEU A 229 21.18 6.34 -16.98
C LEU A 229 21.98 7.64 -17.06
N SER A 230 21.57 8.55 -17.93
CA SER A 230 22.04 9.93 -17.95
C SER A 230 21.54 10.71 -16.74
N TRP A 231 22.26 11.76 -16.37
CA TRP A 231 21.80 12.68 -15.33
C TRP A 231 20.44 13.29 -15.70
N ALA A 232 20.27 13.70 -16.97
CA ALA A 232 19.01 14.23 -17.49
C ALA A 232 17.86 13.21 -17.37
N ALA A 233 18.11 11.93 -17.68
CA ALA A 233 17.15 10.86 -17.48
C ALA A 233 16.81 10.69 -16.00
N THR A 234 17.81 10.69 -15.10
CA THR A 234 17.51 10.61 -13.65
C THR A 234 16.72 11.82 -13.15
N GLN A 235 16.99 13.03 -13.63
CA GLN A 235 16.20 14.21 -13.29
C GLN A 235 14.75 14.09 -13.78
N LEU A 236 14.55 13.65 -15.03
CA LEU A 236 13.22 13.36 -15.58
C LEU A 236 12.45 12.36 -14.68
N LEU A 237 13.09 11.27 -14.26
CA LEU A 237 12.47 10.29 -13.36
C LEU A 237 12.15 10.90 -11.99
N GLY A 238 13.03 11.79 -11.49
CA GLY A 238 12.81 12.54 -10.27
C GLY A 238 11.54 13.38 -10.36
N ASP A 239 11.47 14.23 -11.37
CA ASP A 239 10.42 15.24 -11.51
C ASP A 239 9.07 14.64 -11.92
N VAL A 240 9.06 13.68 -12.84
CA VAL A 240 7.82 13.15 -13.43
C VAL A 240 7.25 11.95 -12.66
N MET A 241 8.12 11.12 -12.07
CA MET A 241 7.71 9.92 -11.33
C MET A 241 7.91 10.04 -9.81
N SER A 242 8.21 11.26 -9.33
CA SER A 242 8.49 11.56 -7.92
C SER A 242 9.59 10.69 -7.33
N LYS A 243 10.61 10.31 -8.13
CA LYS A 243 11.75 9.50 -7.64
C LYS A 243 12.74 10.32 -6.84
N ASP A 244 12.69 11.64 -6.94
CA ASP A 244 13.52 12.58 -6.20
C ASP A 244 13.38 12.37 -4.68
N GLY A 245 12.15 12.16 -4.20
CA GLY A 245 11.86 11.82 -2.81
C GLY A 245 12.39 10.45 -2.36
N PHE A 246 12.86 9.61 -3.29
CA PHE A 246 13.44 8.29 -3.00
C PHE A 246 14.93 8.19 -3.32
N PHE A 247 15.54 9.21 -3.95
CA PHE A 247 16.91 9.14 -4.46
C PHE A 247 17.96 8.81 -3.40
N TYR A 248 17.76 9.27 -2.17
CA TYR A 248 18.66 9.06 -1.04
C TYR A 248 18.35 7.78 -0.24
N LEU A 249 17.22 7.12 -0.52
CA LEU A 249 16.86 5.87 0.15
C LEU A 249 17.65 4.71 -0.44
N SER A 250 17.75 3.63 0.33
CA SER A 250 18.23 2.33 -0.14
C SER A 250 17.51 1.93 -1.43
N PHE A 251 18.25 1.47 -2.43
CA PHE A 251 17.67 1.00 -3.70
C PHE A 251 16.69 -0.14 -3.47
N ALA A 252 16.91 -1.01 -2.47
CA ALA A 252 15.96 -2.03 -2.07
C ALA A 252 14.61 -1.45 -1.61
N GLU A 253 14.64 -0.40 -0.79
CA GLU A 253 13.43 0.29 -0.32
C GLU A 253 12.71 1.02 -1.46
N ALA A 254 13.47 1.67 -2.36
CA ALA A 254 12.90 2.32 -3.53
C ALA A 254 12.24 1.32 -4.50
N LEU A 255 12.83 0.13 -4.70
CA LEU A 255 12.22 -0.95 -5.46
C LEU A 255 10.92 -1.43 -4.81
N ARG A 256 10.92 -1.61 -3.48
CA ARG A 256 9.73 -1.99 -2.72
C ARG A 256 8.60 -0.98 -2.90
N ALA A 257 8.92 0.31 -2.78
CA ALA A 257 7.95 1.37 -2.99
C ALA A 257 7.40 1.33 -4.41
N HIS A 258 8.27 1.17 -5.41
CA HIS A 258 7.87 1.15 -6.81
C HIS A 258 7.01 -0.08 -7.19
N SER A 259 7.31 -1.27 -6.66
CA SER A 259 6.49 -2.46 -6.89
C SER A 259 5.04 -2.30 -6.40
N CYS A 260 4.79 -1.35 -5.51
CA CYS A 260 3.45 -0.99 -5.02
C CYS A 260 2.90 0.31 -5.63
N LEU A 261 3.77 1.14 -6.24
CA LEU A 261 3.49 2.50 -6.71
C LEU A 261 4.01 2.68 -8.14
N SER A 262 3.15 2.39 -9.12
CA SER A 262 3.39 2.55 -10.55
C SER A 262 2.08 2.89 -11.27
N ASP A 263 2.19 3.66 -12.35
CA ASP A 263 1.04 4.09 -13.14
C ASP A 263 0.38 2.95 -13.94
N TYR A 264 1.04 1.79 -14.04
CA TYR A 264 0.49 0.58 -14.66
C TYR A 264 -0.26 -0.33 -13.68
N LEU A 265 -0.25 -0.01 -12.38
CA LEU A 265 -0.96 -0.79 -11.39
C LEU A 265 -2.41 -0.32 -11.23
N ARG A 266 -3.28 -1.28 -10.91
CA ARG A 266 -4.69 -1.01 -10.57
C ARG A 266 -4.84 -0.76 -9.08
N TYR A 267 -5.56 0.30 -8.76
CA TYR A 267 -5.80 0.72 -7.38
C TYR A 267 -7.29 0.79 -7.06
N SER A 268 -7.60 0.53 -5.79
CA SER A 268 -8.91 0.76 -5.22
C SER A 268 -8.84 1.74 -4.06
N ARG A 269 -9.97 2.37 -3.77
CA ARG A 269 -10.21 3.21 -2.57
C ARG A 269 -11.51 2.78 -1.90
N ILE A 270 -11.65 3.12 -0.62
CA ILE A 270 -12.88 2.88 0.14
C ILE A 270 -13.89 3.98 -0.17
N VAL A 271 -15.09 3.60 -0.60
CA VAL A 271 -16.19 4.55 -0.83
C VAL A 271 -16.57 5.21 0.49
N GLY A 272 -16.61 6.54 0.50
CA GLY A 272 -17.00 7.31 1.67
C GLY A 272 -15.86 7.62 2.65
N GLY A 273 -14.64 7.15 2.42
CA GLY A 273 -13.43 7.58 3.14
C GLY A 273 -12.63 6.45 3.79
N TRP A 274 -11.31 6.62 3.89
CA TRP A 274 -10.40 5.62 4.43
C TRP A 274 -10.50 5.42 5.95
N ASP A 275 -10.93 6.44 6.70
CA ASP A 275 -11.18 6.31 8.14
C ASP A 275 -12.32 5.33 8.48
N LEU A 276 -13.12 4.89 7.50
CA LEU A 276 -14.09 3.82 7.68
C LEU A 276 -13.44 2.48 8.01
N LEU A 277 -12.22 2.21 7.51
CA LEU A 277 -11.49 0.99 7.84
C LEU A 277 -11.26 0.83 9.35
N PRO A 278 -10.57 1.77 10.05
CA PRO A 278 -10.43 1.67 11.50
C PRO A 278 -11.78 1.79 12.24
N ARG A 279 -12.71 2.64 11.78
CA ARG A 279 -14.03 2.80 12.43
C ARG A 279 -14.89 1.54 12.38
N CYS A 280 -14.87 0.78 11.28
CA CYS A 280 -15.59 -0.48 11.14
C CYS A 280 -14.85 -1.66 11.80
N THR A 281 -13.54 -1.53 12.05
CA THR A 281 -12.76 -2.53 12.81
C THR A 281 -12.99 -2.41 14.33
N ALA A 282 -13.23 -1.19 14.82
CA ALA A 282 -13.35 -0.87 16.25
C ALA A 282 -14.60 -1.37 17.00
N PRO A 283 -15.76 -1.69 16.37
CA PRO A 283 -16.92 -2.22 17.11
C PRO A 283 -16.54 -3.49 17.86
N GLY A 284 -16.94 -3.57 19.14
CA GLY A 284 -16.50 -4.63 20.05
C GLY A 284 -15.14 -4.38 20.72
N LEU A 285 -14.37 -3.37 20.30
CA LEU A 285 -13.11 -2.97 20.93
C LEU A 285 -13.18 -1.63 21.67
N LEU A 286 -14.15 -0.75 21.36
CA LEU A 286 -14.19 0.61 21.95
C LEU A 286 -14.19 0.62 23.48
N HIS A 287 -14.79 -0.38 24.13
CA HIS A 287 -14.81 -0.51 25.59
C HIS A 287 -13.43 -0.86 26.19
N VAL A 288 -12.49 -1.33 25.37
CA VAL A 288 -11.11 -1.65 25.79
C VAL A 288 -10.09 -0.60 25.32
N VAL A 289 -10.51 0.43 24.59
CA VAL A 289 -9.64 1.55 24.21
C VAL A 289 -9.58 2.58 25.33
N ARG A 290 -8.37 2.89 25.78
CA ARG A 290 -8.08 3.99 26.70
C ARG A 290 -7.39 5.11 25.92
N PHE A 291 -8.14 6.17 25.65
CA PHE A 291 -7.64 7.38 24.99
C PHE A 291 -6.81 8.24 25.93
N SER A 292 -5.99 9.13 25.35
CA SER A 292 -5.11 10.05 26.09
C SER A 292 -4.14 9.35 27.05
N GLY A 293 -3.86 8.07 26.78
CA GLY A 293 -2.93 7.25 27.54
C GLY A 293 -1.58 7.17 26.86
N LEU A 294 -0.76 8.21 26.98
CA LEU A 294 0.62 8.15 26.48
C LEU A 294 1.42 7.15 27.32
N VAL A 295 1.91 6.09 26.69
CA VAL A 295 2.79 5.12 27.34
C VAL A 295 4.21 5.66 27.33
N LEU A 296 4.72 6.01 28.52
CA LEU A 296 6.07 6.56 28.67
C LEU A 296 7.15 5.49 28.93
N TRP A 297 6.79 4.43 29.66
CA TRP A 297 7.75 3.40 30.06
C TRP A 297 7.07 2.03 30.25
N PRO A 298 7.30 1.05 29.36
CA PRO A 298 6.86 -0.31 29.55
C PRO A 298 7.89 -1.08 30.41
N GLU A 299 7.50 -1.53 31.61
CA GLU A 299 8.32 -2.47 32.40
C GLU A 299 7.90 -3.91 32.14
N PRO A 300 8.77 -4.76 31.57
CA PRO A 300 8.52 -6.19 31.54
C PRO A 300 8.56 -6.71 32.97
N GLY A 301 7.42 -7.13 33.51
CA GLY A 301 7.39 -7.82 34.79
C GLY A 301 8.25 -9.08 34.70
N ARG A 302 9.29 -9.19 35.55
CA ARG A 302 9.98 -10.48 35.72
C ARG A 302 8.96 -11.45 36.28
N HIS A 303 8.59 -12.47 35.53
CA HIS A 303 7.99 -13.65 36.15
C HIS A 303 9.01 -14.19 37.15
N ALA A 304 8.74 -13.98 38.44
CA ALA A 304 9.41 -14.76 39.47
C ALA A 304 9.12 -16.22 39.13
N ALA A 305 10.14 -16.95 38.69
CA ALA A 305 10.11 -18.40 38.72
C ALA A 305 9.91 -18.76 40.19
N GLY A 306 8.66 -19.00 40.57
CA GLY A 306 8.31 -19.47 41.89
C GLY A 306 8.94 -20.84 42.06
N GLY A 307 9.97 -20.89 42.89
CA GLY A 307 10.45 -22.14 43.46
C GLY A 307 9.35 -22.73 44.36
N ALA A 308 9.07 -24.00 44.12
CA ALA A 308 8.61 -24.98 45.09
C ALA A 308 9.11 -26.34 44.60
#